data_AF-A0A9D8V7K9-F1
#
_entry.id   AF-A0A9D8V7K9-F1
#
_cell.length_a   1.000
_cell.length_b   1.000
_cell.length_c   1.000
_cell.angle_alpha   90.00
_cell.angle_beta   90.00
_cell.angle_gamma   90.00
#
_symmetry.space_group_name_H-M   'P 1'
#
loop_
_entity.id
_entity.type
_entity.pdbx_description
1 polymer ?
#
loop_
_entity_poly.entity_id
_entity_poly.type
_entity_poly.pdbx_seq_one_letter_code
_entity_poly.pdbx_strand_id
1 'polypeptide(L)'
;MTYLLALLLTLPLYALAEETVAPATVEDKISKALSDERRTEKDTERDANRQPLKTLEFFRLTDDMTVLELLPGGGWYTKILGPVLEDKGKL
;
A
#
# COMPACT_ATOMS: atom_id res chain seq x y z
N MET A 1 -42.56 -43.53 -29.71
CA MET A 1 -42.90 -44.00 -28.35
C MET A 1 -41.56 -44.25 -27.66
N THR A 2 -41.07 -43.56 -26.64
CA THR A 2 -41.62 -42.56 -25.71
C THR A 2 -40.39 -42.05 -24.91
N TYR A 3 -40.39 -40.77 -24.56
CA TYR A 3 -39.38 -39.94 -23.88
C TYR A 3 -38.47 -40.60 -22.82
N LEU A 4 -37.21 -40.15 -22.73
CA LEU A 4 -36.68 -39.75 -21.41
C LEU A 4 -35.67 -38.59 -21.53
N LEU A 5 -36.12 -37.47 -20.99
CA LEU A 5 -35.49 -36.18 -20.84
C LEU A 5 -34.43 -36.27 -19.74
N ALA A 6 -33.14 -36.16 -20.06
CA ALA A 6 -32.08 -35.97 -19.06
C ALA A 6 -31.64 -34.50 -19.07
N LEU A 7 -32.29 -33.75 -18.18
CA LEU A 7 -31.94 -32.42 -17.72
C LEU A 7 -30.51 -32.44 -17.15
N LEU A 8 -29.55 -31.76 -17.77
CA LEU A 8 -28.22 -31.54 -17.21
C LEU A 8 -27.92 -30.04 -17.19
N LEU A 9 -28.10 -29.49 -15.98
CA LEU A 9 -27.65 -28.23 -15.41
C LEU A 9 -27.09 -27.16 -16.36
N THR A 10 -27.83 -26.06 -16.43
CA THR A 10 -27.26 -24.74 -16.71
C THR A 10 -26.19 -24.42 -15.65
N LEU A 11 -24.92 -24.42 -16.03
CA LEU A 11 -23.85 -23.80 -15.23
C LEU A 11 -24.16 -22.31 -15.12
N PRO A 12 -24.34 -21.73 -13.91
CA PRO A 12 -24.26 -20.29 -13.80
C PRO A 12 -22.79 -19.94 -14.09
N LEU A 13 -22.58 -19.17 -15.15
CA LEU A 13 -21.32 -18.50 -15.39
C LEU A 13 -21.10 -17.59 -14.18
N TYR A 14 -20.33 -18.06 -13.19
CA TYR A 14 -19.84 -17.22 -12.11
C TYR A 14 -18.94 -16.19 -12.79
N ALA A 15 -19.51 -15.01 -13.06
CA ALA A 15 -18.71 -13.83 -13.28
C ALA A 15 -17.87 -13.67 -12.00
N LEU A 16 -16.58 -13.97 -12.10
CA LEU A 16 -15.62 -13.47 -11.14
C LEU A 16 -15.73 -11.96 -11.26
N ALA A 17 -16.42 -11.34 -10.31
CA ALA A 17 -16.27 -9.93 -10.08
C ALA A 17 -14.80 -9.77 -9.69
N GLU A 18 -13.96 -9.36 -10.64
CA GLU A 18 -12.72 -8.70 -10.29
C GLU A 18 -13.13 -7.48 -9.49
N GLU A 19 -13.03 -7.56 -8.16
CA GLU A 19 -13.02 -6.36 -7.35
C GLU A 19 -11.87 -5.52 -7.87
N THR A 20 -12.19 -4.50 -8.66
CA THR A 20 -11.24 -3.49 -9.07
C THR A 20 -10.88 -2.71 -7.80
N VAL A 21 -9.93 -3.23 -7.03
CA VAL A 21 -9.35 -2.54 -5.88
C VAL A 21 -8.72 -1.28 -6.46
N ALA A 22 -9.28 -0.12 -6.10
CA ALA A 22 -8.69 1.16 -6.48
C ALA A 22 -7.22 1.19 -6.05
N PRO A 23 -6.31 1.77 -6.85
CA PRO A 23 -4.92 1.85 -6.47
C PRO A 23 -4.79 2.55 -5.11
N ALA A 24 -3.97 1.99 -4.23
CA ALA A 24 -3.73 2.56 -2.90
C ALA A 24 -3.24 4.01 -3.03
N THR A 25 -3.81 4.90 -2.22
CA THR A 25 -3.37 6.29 -2.16
C THR A 25 -1.98 6.38 -1.52
N VAL A 26 -1.31 7.53 -1.66
CA VAL A 26 -0.03 7.77 -0.98
C VAL A 26 -0.20 7.73 0.53
N GLU A 27 -1.33 8.24 1.05
CA GLU A 27 -1.68 8.16 2.47
C GLU A 27 -1.83 6.71 2.95
N ASP A 28 -2.48 5.84 2.17
CA ASP A 28 -2.59 4.41 2.46
C ASP A 28 -1.21 3.75 2.51
N LYS A 29 -0.34 4.09 1.54
CA LYS A 29 1.03 3.60 1.49
C LYS A 29 1.86 4.04 2.70
N ILE A 30 1.76 5.31 3.10
CA ILE A 30 2.43 5.84 4.29
C ILE A 30 1.91 5.13 5.53
N SER A 31 0.59 5.01 5.70
CA SER A 31 -0.04 4.36 6.86
C SER A 31 0.36 2.89 6.98
N LYS A 32 0.43 2.18 5.85
CA LYS A 32 0.97 0.82 5.78
C LYS A 32 2.44 0.77 6.19
N ALA A 33 3.27 1.67 5.67
CA ALA A 33 4.69 1.73 6.00
C ALA A 33 4.94 2.08 7.49
N LEU A 34 4.06 2.87 8.11
CA LEU A 34 4.13 3.17 9.55
C LEU A 34 3.89 1.95 10.43
N SER A 35 3.14 0.97 9.93
CA SER A 35 2.82 -0.29 10.61
C SER A 35 3.74 -1.45 10.21
N ASP A 36 4.80 -1.17 9.45
CA ASP A 36 5.72 -2.18 8.92
C ASP A 36 6.57 -2.83 10.02
N GLU A 37 6.69 -4.15 10.00
CA GLU A 37 7.42 -4.95 10.99
C GLU A 37 8.92 -4.63 11.07
N ARG A 38 9.49 -4.01 10.03
CA ARG A 38 10.90 -3.57 10.01
C ARG A 38 11.12 -2.35 10.91
N ARG A 39 10.06 -1.66 11.34
CA ARG A 39 10.16 -0.51 12.25
C ARG A 39 10.30 -0.99 13.69
N THR A 40 11.34 -0.50 14.36
CA THR A 40 11.62 -0.84 15.77
C THR A 40 10.73 -0.03 16.71
N GLU A 41 10.60 -0.47 17.97
CA GLU A 41 9.90 0.30 19.02
C GLU A 41 10.44 1.74 19.14
N LYS A 42 11.77 1.89 19.09
CA LYS A 42 12.45 3.20 19.07
C LYS A 42 12.08 4.05 17.85
N ASP A 43 11.76 3.45 16.71
CA ASP A 43 11.25 4.21 15.57
C ASP A 43 9.85 4.75 15.90
N THR A 44 8.95 3.88 16.33
CA THR A 44 7.55 4.21 16.66
C THR A 44 7.42 5.25 17.77
N GLU A 45 8.24 5.18 18.82
CA GLU A 45 8.26 6.18 19.91
C GLU A 45 8.48 7.61 19.41
N ARG A 46 9.12 7.78 18.25
CA ARG A 46 9.42 9.10 17.68
C ARG A 46 8.31 9.64 16.80
N ASP A 47 7.32 8.84 16.44
CA ASP A 47 6.23 9.22 15.53
C ASP A 47 5.42 10.39 16.09
N ALA A 48 5.19 10.43 17.40
CA ALA A 48 4.48 11.53 18.04
C ALA A 48 5.15 12.89 17.80
N ASN A 49 6.49 12.93 17.86
CA ASN A 49 7.28 14.15 17.67
C ASN A 49 7.54 14.47 16.20
N ARG A 50 7.49 13.46 15.32
CA ARG A 50 7.81 13.60 13.89
C ARG A 50 6.58 13.78 13.01
N GLN A 51 5.42 13.35 13.48
CA GLN A 51 4.14 13.40 12.79
C GLN A 51 4.29 13.01 11.30
N PRO A 52 4.76 11.78 10.99
CA PRO A 52 5.22 11.41 9.65
C PRO A 52 4.17 11.67 8.58
N LEU A 53 2.93 11.24 8.80
CA LEU A 53 1.85 11.39 7.84
C LEU A 53 1.63 12.88 7.49
N LYS A 54 1.38 13.70 8.50
CA LYS A 54 1.18 15.16 8.33
C LYS A 54 2.37 15.84 7.66
N THR A 55 3.58 15.41 8.00
CA THR A 55 4.81 15.98 7.45
C THR A 55 4.97 15.63 5.97
N LEU A 56 4.76 14.37 5.59
CA LEU A 56 4.85 13.93 4.20
C LEU A 56 3.69 14.48 3.34
N GLU A 57 2.50 14.65 3.92
CA GLU A 57 1.38 15.39 3.31
C GLU A 57 1.73 16.86 3.07
N PHE A 58 2.36 17.52 4.05
CA PHE A 58 2.80 18.91 3.91
C PHE A 58 3.80 19.07 2.76
N PHE A 59 4.73 18.12 2.61
CA PHE A 59 5.64 18.06 1.47
C PHE A 59 4.98 17.63 0.16
N ARG A 60 3.71 17.23 0.20
CA ARG A 60 2.94 16.72 -0.94
C ARG A 60 3.66 15.58 -1.64
N LEU A 61 4.21 14.65 -0.85
CA LEU A 61 4.86 13.46 -1.38
C LEU A 61 3.92 12.74 -2.33
N THR A 62 4.43 12.35 -3.51
CA THR A 62 3.76 11.41 -4.42
C THR A 62 4.60 10.14 -4.56
N ASP A 63 3.97 9.01 -4.91
CA ASP A 63 4.62 7.69 -4.91
C ASP A 63 5.59 7.48 -6.10
N ASP A 64 5.67 8.44 -7.01
CA ASP A 64 6.52 8.46 -8.21
C ASP A 64 7.70 9.44 -8.11
N MET A 65 7.88 10.11 -6.97
CA MET A 65 9.00 11.04 -6.77
C MET A 65 10.35 10.31 -6.71
N THR A 66 11.41 11.03 -7.12
CA THR A 66 12.78 10.70 -6.71
C THR A 66 13.13 11.56 -5.50
N VAL A 67 13.38 10.93 -4.36
CA VAL A 67 13.65 11.58 -3.07
C VAL A 67 15.09 11.32 -2.68
N LEU A 68 15.79 12.34 -2.16
CA LEU A 68 17.14 12.21 -1.62
C LEU A 68 17.12 12.48 -0.12
N GLU A 69 17.55 11.52 0.69
CA GLU A 69 17.80 11.73 2.12
C GLU A 69 19.22 12.28 2.34
N LEU A 70 19.35 13.57 2.64
CA LEU A 70 20.67 14.17 2.92
C LEU A 70 21.30 13.67 4.22
N LEU A 71 20.48 13.42 5.24
CA LEU A 71 20.91 13.01 6.58
C LEU A 71 19.94 11.95 7.13
N PRO A 72 20.03 10.69 6.65
CA PRO A 72 19.07 9.65 7.03
C PRO A 72 19.21 9.25 8.51
N GLY A 73 20.37 9.49 9.14
CA GLY A 73 20.65 9.11 10.52
C GLY A 73 20.46 7.60 10.70
N GLY A 74 19.60 7.21 11.64
CA GLY A 74 19.22 5.80 11.86
C GLY A 74 18.20 5.23 10.86
N GLY A 75 17.97 5.91 9.72
CA GLY A 75 17.08 5.45 8.65
C GLY A 75 15.60 5.52 8.99
N TRP A 76 15.19 6.41 9.89
CA TRP A 76 13.81 6.49 10.36
C TRP A 76 12.84 6.84 9.22
N TYR A 77 13.19 7.81 8.37
CA TYR A 77 12.38 8.16 7.20
C TYR A 77 12.58 7.14 6.07
N THR A 78 13.79 6.61 5.90
CA THR A 78 14.08 5.53 4.94
C THR A 78 13.12 4.35 5.06
N LYS A 79 12.80 3.92 6.29
CA LYS A 79 11.86 2.80 6.55
C LYS A 79 10.42 3.12 6.16
N ILE A 80 10.07 4.39 5.99
CA ILE A 80 8.74 4.84 5.54
C ILE A 80 8.76 5.11 4.03
N LEU A 81 9.76 5.89 3.57
CA LEU A 81 9.88 6.33 2.18
C LEU A 81 10.19 5.19 1.22
N GLY A 82 11.02 4.22 1.64
CA GLY A 82 11.40 3.08 0.80
C GLY A 82 10.18 2.32 0.28
N PRO A 83 9.32 1.81 1.18
CA PRO A 83 8.09 1.11 0.77
C PRO A 83 7.09 1.99 0.01
N VAL A 84 7.00 3.29 0.34
CA VAL A 84 6.08 4.21 -0.35
C VAL A 84 6.47 4.41 -1.81
N LEU A 85 7.78 4.49 -2.09
CA LEU A 85 8.34 4.80 -3.40
C LEU A 85 8.74 3.55 -4.21
N GLU A 86 8.67 2.35 -3.63
CA GLU A 86 9.20 1.10 -4.19
C GLU A 86 8.73 0.81 -5.63
N ASP A 87 7.44 1.06 -5.93
CA ASP A 87 6.85 0.69 -7.22
C ASP A 87 7.15 1.68 -8.36
N LYS A 88 7.09 2.99 -8.08
CA LYS A 88 7.06 4.06 -9.10
C LYS A 88 8.10 5.15 -8.88
N GLY A 89 8.62 5.27 -7.68
CA GLY A 89 9.55 6.31 -7.28
C GLY A 89 10.98 5.78 -7.13
N LYS A 90 11.82 6.61 -6.53
CA LYS A 90 13.20 6.25 -6.15
C LYS A 90 13.56 6.96 -4.86
N LEU A 91 14.27 6.25 -3.99
CA LEU A 91 14.86 6.79 -2.77
C LEU A 91 16.39 6.69 -2.84
#